data_AF-N4V790-F1
#
_entry.id   AF-N4V790-F1
#
_cell.length_a   1.000
_cell.length_b   1.000
_cell.length_c   1.000
_cell.angle_alpha   90.00
_cell.angle_beta   90.00
_cell.angle_gamma   90.00
#
_symmetry.space_group_name_H-M   'P 1'
#
loop_
_entity.id
_entity.type
_entity.pdbx_description
1 polymer ?
#
loop_
_entity_poly.entity_id
_entity_poly.type
_entity_poly.pdbx_seq_one_letter_code
_entity_poly.pdbx_strand_id
1 'polypeptide(L)'
;MGLFSSFQSDETRRAEEVRTGARAPDRSERRKCWDARDAYFGCLDRNNIVDALKDDTKARKSCPEENTAFERDCAAAWVKYFKQWRVADIQKKERIAALEAENAVKMDVTTTFADNSKATTSKGDLQDMLASRRK
;
A
#
# COMPACT_ATOMS: atom_id res chain seq x y z
N MET A 1 3.27 5.02 37.42
CA MET A 1 3.38 6.22 36.55
C MET A 1 2.44 6.04 35.36
N GLY A 2 1.31 6.74 35.29
CA GLY A 2 0.32 6.51 34.23
C GLY A 2 -0.84 7.51 34.21
N LEU A 3 -0.57 8.79 34.48
CA LEU A 3 -1.58 9.85 34.62
C LEU A 3 -1.54 10.87 33.47
N PHE A 4 -1.40 10.44 32.21
CA PHE A 4 -1.40 11.36 31.06
C PHE A 4 -2.26 10.92 29.85
N SER A 5 -2.99 9.80 29.91
CA SER A 5 -3.83 9.36 28.76
C SER A 5 -5.13 10.15 28.58
N SER A 6 -5.52 11.01 29.52
CA SER A 6 -6.83 11.70 29.47
C SER A 6 -6.89 12.97 28.63
N PHE A 7 -5.82 13.31 27.90
CA PHE A 7 -5.75 14.55 27.10
C PHE A 7 -5.49 14.34 25.59
N GLN A 8 -5.46 13.10 25.09
CA GLN A 8 -5.39 12.87 23.65
C GLN A 8 -6.77 13.11 23.00
N SER A 9 -6.79 13.95 21.97
CA SER A 9 -7.98 14.10 21.11
C SER A 9 -8.33 12.77 20.42
N ASP A 10 -9.61 12.55 20.12
CA ASP A 10 -10.06 11.35 19.41
C ASP A 10 -9.34 11.16 18.06
N GLU A 11 -8.99 12.26 17.39
CA GLU A 11 -8.23 12.24 16.14
C GLU A 11 -6.82 11.67 16.34
N THR A 12 -6.12 12.07 17.40
CA THR A 12 -4.79 11.53 17.71
C THR A 12 -4.82 10.05 18.05
N ARG A 13 -5.86 9.59 18.76
CA ARG A 13 -6.05 8.17 19.06
C ARG A 13 -6.31 7.37 17.79
N ARG A 14 -7.19 7.88 16.93
CA ARG A 14 -7.51 7.26 15.64
C ARG A 14 -6.26 7.15 14.75
N ALA A 15 -5.46 8.20 14.66
CA ALA A 15 -4.21 8.18 13.91
C ALA A 15 -3.24 7.11 14.43
N GLU A 16 -3.14 6.93 15.75
CA GLU A 16 -2.34 5.86 16.36
C GLU A 16 -2.84 4.47 16.01
N GLU A 17 -4.16 4.25 16.10
CA GLU A 17 -4.79 2.97 15.76
C GLU A 17 -4.55 2.60 14.29
N VAL A 18 -4.59 3.57 13.39
CA VAL A 18 -4.23 3.37 11.97
C VAL A 18 -2.75 3.08 11.82
N ARG A 19 -1.88 3.83 12.51
CA ARG A 19 -0.42 3.68 12.43
C ARG A 19 0.05 2.29 12.88
N THR A 20 -0.53 1.80 13.98
CA THR A 20 -0.25 0.48 14.57
C THR A 20 -0.95 -0.66 13.84
N GLY A 21 -1.92 -0.36 12.96
CA GLY A 21 -2.71 -1.36 12.23
C GLY A 21 -3.88 -1.94 13.03
N ALA A 22 -4.18 -1.40 14.22
CA ALA A 22 -5.36 -1.76 15.00
C ALA A 22 -6.67 -1.40 14.30
N ARG A 23 -6.65 -0.38 13.42
CA ARG A 23 -7.80 0.07 12.65
C ARG A 23 -7.44 0.34 11.20
N ALA A 24 -8.32 -0.05 10.28
CA ALA A 24 -8.10 0.22 8.86
C ALA A 24 -8.27 1.73 8.53
N PRO A 25 -7.40 2.31 7.69
CA PRO A 25 -7.53 3.69 7.26
C PRO A 25 -8.74 3.89 6.33
N ASP A 26 -9.42 5.01 6.48
CA ASP A 26 -10.48 5.46 5.59
C ASP A 26 -9.94 6.08 4.28
N ARG A 27 -10.83 6.53 3.40
CA ARG A 27 -10.44 7.11 2.10
C ARG A 27 -9.60 8.39 2.24
N SER A 28 -9.91 9.22 3.23
CA SER A 28 -9.21 10.50 3.45
C SER A 28 -7.82 10.26 4.04
N GLU A 29 -7.70 9.31 4.97
CA GLU A 29 -6.43 8.88 5.58
C GLU A 29 -5.52 8.24 4.53
N ARG A 30 -6.08 7.39 3.65
CA ARG A 30 -5.31 6.83 2.53
C ARG A 30 -4.79 7.90 1.57
N ARG A 31 -5.59 8.93 1.28
CA ARG A 31 -5.17 10.04 0.43
C ARG A 31 -3.97 10.76 1.05
N LYS A 32 -4.07 11.15 2.32
CA LYS A 32 -2.96 11.78 3.06
C LYS A 32 -1.69 10.91 3.03
N CYS A 33 -1.84 9.61 3.28
CA CYS A 33 -0.72 8.67 3.22
C CYS A 33 -0.08 8.59 1.82
N TRP A 34 -0.86 8.53 0.75
CA TRP A 34 -0.34 8.49 -0.62
C TRP A 34 0.35 9.79 -1.01
N ASP A 35 -0.20 10.94 -0.61
CA ASP A 35 0.42 12.24 -0.85
C ASP A 35 1.80 12.33 -0.14
N ALA A 36 1.88 11.88 1.12
CA ALA A 36 3.14 11.82 1.87
C ALA A 36 4.14 10.81 1.27
N ARG A 37 3.65 9.66 0.80
CA ARG A 37 4.47 8.65 0.11
C ARG A 37 5.10 9.23 -1.14
N ASP A 38 4.31 9.90 -1.97
CA ASP A 38 4.76 10.41 -3.27
C ASP A 38 5.74 11.57 -3.07
N ALA A 39 5.53 12.42 -2.05
CA ALA A 39 6.49 13.44 -1.65
C ALA A 39 7.83 12.83 -1.21
N TYR A 40 7.80 11.81 -0.35
CA TYR A 40 8.99 11.10 0.12
C TYR A 40 9.76 10.45 -1.04
N PHE A 41 9.05 9.73 -1.91
CA PHE A 41 9.65 9.09 -3.07
C PHE A 41 10.22 10.09 -4.08
N GLY A 42 9.53 11.23 -4.30
CA GLY A 42 10.06 12.31 -5.11
C GLY A 42 11.35 12.91 -4.51
N CYS A 43 11.46 13.01 -3.18
CA CYS A 43 12.70 13.43 -2.54
C CYS A 43 13.83 12.41 -2.71
N LEU A 44 13.54 11.12 -2.57
CA LEU A 44 14.54 10.06 -2.80
C LEU A 44 15.06 10.08 -4.25
N ASP A 45 14.19 10.31 -5.22
CA ASP A 45 14.56 10.39 -6.64
C ASP A 45 15.52 11.55 -6.90
N ARG A 46 15.24 12.74 -6.34
CA ARG A 46 16.14 13.91 -6.44
C ARG A 46 17.53 13.65 -5.85
N ASN A 47 17.62 12.77 -4.86
CA ASN A 47 18.87 12.42 -4.18
C ASN A 47 19.51 11.12 -4.70
N ASN A 48 18.98 10.54 -5.78
CA ASN A 48 19.43 9.28 -6.36
C ASN A 48 19.50 8.13 -5.34
N ILE A 49 18.44 8.00 -4.52
CA ILE A 49 18.30 6.93 -3.53
C ILE A 49 17.22 5.95 -4.01
N VAL A 50 17.65 4.76 -4.42
CA VAL A 50 16.74 3.70 -4.90
C VAL A 50 16.19 2.89 -3.73
N ASP A 51 17.09 2.35 -2.90
CA ASP A 51 16.75 1.46 -1.78
C ASP A 51 16.88 2.18 -0.44
N ALA A 52 15.78 2.80 -0.01
CA ALA A 52 15.70 3.46 1.29
C ALA A 52 15.69 2.50 2.49
N LEU A 53 15.64 1.18 2.29
CA LEU A 53 15.76 0.20 3.37
C LEU A 53 17.23 -0.14 3.64
N LYS A 54 18.06 -0.23 2.59
CA LYS A 54 19.50 -0.40 2.73
C LYS A 54 20.19 0.90 3.16
N ASP A 55 19.80 2.01 2.55
CA ASP A 55 20.41 3.32 2.79
C ASP A 55 19.56 4.21 3.71
N ASP A 56 18.91 3.64 4.74
CA ASP A 56 17.98 4.36 5.63
C ASP A 56 18.60 5.62 6.24
N THR A 57 19.86 5.55 6.70
CA THR A 57 20.58 6.71 7.23
C THR A 57 20.73 7.83 6.20
N LYS A 58 21.02 7.49 4.94
CA LYS A 58 21.15 8.48 3.85
C LYS A 58 19.79 9.05 3.48
N ALA A 59 18.76 8.21 3.42
CA ALA A 59 17.39 8.61 3.14
C ALA A 59 16.86 9.58 4.21
N ARG A 60 17.05 9.28 5.50
CA ARG A 60 16.64 10.16 6.61
C ARG A 60 17.40 11.48 6.65
N LYS A 61 18.69 11.48 6.29
CA LYS A 61 19.48 12.71 6.22
C LYS A 61 19.10 13.60 5.04
N SER A 62 18.77 13.00 3.90
CA SER A 62 18.49 13.73 2.66
C SER A 62 17.03 14.18 2.56
N CYS A 63 16.11 13.44 3.19
CA CYS A 63 14.65 13.66 3.13
C CYS A 63 14.02 13.56 4.54
N PRO A 64 14.46 14.35 5.54
CA PRO A 64 13.99 14.22 6.92
C PRO A 64 12.51 14.58 7.08
N GLU A 65 12.06 15.66 6.44
CA GLU A 65 10.68 16.15 6.54
C GLU A 65 9.71 15.18 5.88
N GLU A 66 10.00 14.75 4.65
CA GLU A 66 9.14 13.82 3.94
C GLU A 66 9.15 12.43 4.58
N ASN A 67 10.28 11.97 5.14
CA ASN A 67 10.32 10.69 5.85
C ASN A 67 9.46 10.74 7.12
N THR A 68 9.52 11.83 7.88
CA THR A 68 8.70 11.98 9.10
C THR A 68 7.22 12.12 8.77
N ALA A 69 6.85 12.87 7.72
CA ALA A 69 5.47 12.93 7.24
C ALA A 69 4.98 11.54 6.78
N PHE A 70 5.79 10.80 6.04
CA PHE A 70 5.44 9.46 5.56
C PHE A 70 5.26 8.45 6.70
N GLU A 71 6.11 8.48 7.72
CA GLU A 71 5.99 7.62 8.91
C GLU A 71 4.83 8.03 9.83
N ARG A 72 4.43 9.32 9.82
CA ARG A 72 3.32 9.85 10.61
C ARG A 72 1.96 9.55 9.96
N ASP A 73 1.83 9.79 8.65
CA ASP A 73 0.54 9.82 7.95
C ASP A 73 0.15 8.45 7.38
N CYS A 74 1.07 7.49 7.33
CA CYS A 74 0.81 6.13 6.88
C CYS A 74 0.85 5.09 8.00
N ALA A 75 0.13 3.97 7.80
CA ALA A 75 0.30 2.78 8.60
C ALA A 75 1.74 2.24 8.49
N ALA A 76 2.35 1.80 9.61
CA ALA A 76 3.74 1.34 9.60
C ALA A 76 3.95 0.13 8.66
N ALA A 77 2.96 -0.76 8.59
CA ALA A 77 2.96 -1.88 7.65
C ALA A 77 2.98 -1.42 6.18
N TRP A 78 2.29 -0.32 5.87
CA TRP A 78 2.24 0.25 4.53
C TRP A 78 3.55 0.92 4.16
N VAL A 79 4.15 1.68 5.08
CA VAL A 79 5.47 2.30 4.90
C VAL A 79 6.50 1.24 4.51
N LYS A 80 6.57 0.15 5.28
CA LYS A 80 7.46 -0.98 4.99
C LYS A 80 7.18 -1.58 3.62
N TYR A 81 5.91 -1.89 3.34
CA TYR A 81 5.51 -2.49 2.06
C TYR A 81 5.86 -1.60 0.87
N PHE A 82 5.55 -0.30 0.92
CA PHE A 82 5.84 0.62 -0.17
C PHE A 82 7.33 0.79 -0.43
N LYS A 83 8.16 0.85 0.61
CA LYS A 83 9.62 0.88 0.46
C LYS A 83 10.14 -0.38 -0.25
N GLN A 84 9.64 -1.56 0.13
CA GLN A 84 9.97 -2.82 -0.53
C GLN A 84 9.48 -2.87 -1.98
N TRP A 85 8.23 -2.45 -2.22
CA TRP A 85 7.60 -2.46 -3.52
C TRP A 85 8.31 -1.55 -4.51
N ARG A 86 8.76 -0.35 -4.08
CA ARG A 86 9.53 0.58 -4.91
C ARG A 86 10.78 -0.10 -5.48
N VAL A 87 11.55 -0.82 -4.67
CA VAL A 87 12.76 -1.53 -5.12
C VAL A 87 12.41 -2.65 -6.10
N ALA A 88 11.39 -3.45 -5.77
CA ALA A 88 10.95 -4.55 -6.64
C ALA A 88 10.41 -4.05 -8.00
N ASP A 89 9.69 -2.93 -8.01
CA ASP A 89 9.13 -2.32 -9.21
C ASP A 89 10.24 -1.77 -10.13
N ILE A 90 11.25 -1.11 -9.56
CA ILE A 90 12.42 -0.64 -10.31
C ILE A 90 13.17 -1.83 -10.93
N GLN A 91 13.48 -2.86 -10.15
CA GLN A 91 14.14 -4.08 -10.65
C GLN A 91 13.33 -4.80 -11.72
N LYS A 92 12.00 -4.84 -11.57
CA LYS A 92 11.10 -5.40 -12.58
C LYS A 92 11.18 -4.60 -13.88
N LYS A 93 11.12 -3.28 -13.81
CA LYS A 93 11.22 -2.39 -14.99
C LYS A 93 12.56 -2.54 -15.71
N GLU A 94 13.66 -2.54 -14.97
CA GLU A 94 15.01 -2.75 -15.52
C GLU A 94 15.13 -4.11 -16.21
N ARG A 95 14.64 -5.18 -15.59
CA ARG A 95 14.64 -6.52 -16.17
C ARG A 95 13.83 -6.58 -17.46
N ILE A 96 12.63 -5.98 -17.46
CA ILE A 96 11.78 -5.93 -18.65
C ILE A 96 12.49 -5.17 -19.77
N ALA A 97 13.08 -4.01 -19.47
CA ALA A 97 13.83 -3.22 -20.44
C ALA A 97 15.03 -3.98 -21.03
N ALA A 98 15.76 -4.75 -20.20
CA ALA A 98 16.86 -5.59 -20.66
C ALA A 98 16.39 -6.69 -21.63
N LEU A 99 15.29 -7.39 -21.28
CA LEU A 99 14.71 -8.43 -22.16
C LEU A 99 14.21 -7.83 -23.49
N GLU A 100 13.60 -6.65 -23.45
CA GLU A 100 13.17 -5.95 -24.67
C GLU A 100 14.37 -5.56 -25.56
N ALA A 101 15.49 -5.15 -24.97
CA ALA A 101 16.73 -4.87 -25.70
C ALA A 101 17.34 -6.14 -26.33
N GLU A 102 17.13 -7.30 -25.71
CA GLU A 102 17.49 -8.61 -26.26
C GLU A 102 16.50 -9.13 -27.32
N ASN A 103 15.55 -8.30 -27.77
CA ASN A 103 14.47 -8.64 -28.71
C ASN A 103 13.53 -9.75 -28.21
N ALA A 104 13.35 -9.88 -26.89
CA ALA A 104 12.39 -10.81 -26.34
C ALA A 104 10.95 -10.42 -26.72
N VAL A 105 10.17 -11.40 -27.19
CA VAL A 105 8.75 -11.19 -27.53
C VAL A 105 7.90 -11.32 -26.25
N LYS A 106 7.12 -10.28 -25.93
CA LYS A 106 6.13 -10.35 -24.86
C LYS A 106 5.05 -11.35 -25.23
N MET A 107 4.94 -12.43 -24.46
CA MET A 107 3.83 -13.35 -24.57
C MET A 107 2.64 -12.80 -23.78
N ASP A 108 1.50 -12.58 -24.44
CA ASP A 108 0.23 -12.40 -23.75
C ASP A 108 -0.19 -13.74 -23.17
N VAL A 109 -0.15 -13.86 -21.84
CA VAL A 109 -0.66 -15.05 -21.17
C VAL A 109 -2.16 -14.84 -20.97
N THR A 110 -2.95 -15.28 -21.94
CA THR A 110 -4.40 -15.38 -21.80
C THR A 110 -4.70 -16.55 -20.87
N THR A 111 -4.77 -16.29 -19.57
CA THR A 111 -5.17 -17.32 -18.61
C THR A 111 -6.67 -17.60 -18.76
N THR A 112 -7.05 -18.70 -19.40
CA THR A 112 -8.43 -19.18 -19.44
C THR A 112 -8.82 -19.74 -18.07
N PHE A 113 -9.37 -18.89 -17.21
CA PHE A 113 -10.03 -19.28 -15.96
C PHE A 113 -11.56 -19.18 -16.12
N ALA A 114 -12.13 -19.94 -17.04
CA ALA A 114 -13.56 -20.27 -17.19
C ALA A 114 -13.61 -21.52 -18.11
N ASP A 115 -14.27 -22.65 -17.81
CA ASP A 115 -15.67 -22.79 -17.44
C ASP A 115 -15.90 -24.20 -16.84
N ASN A 116 -16.37 -24.30 -15.59
CA ASN A 116 -17.21 -25.43 -15.18
C ASN A 116 -18.17 -25.06 -14.04
N SER A 117 -18.71 -23.84 -14.07
CA SER A 117 -19.80 -23.42 -13.19
C SER A 117 -20.82 -22.63 -13.98
N LYS A 118 -21.59 -23.34 -14.80
CA LYS A 118 -22.88 -22.85 -15.25
C LYS A 118 -23.84 -22.85 -14.05
N ALA A 119 -23.81 -21.78 -13.27
CA ALA A 119 -24.85 -21.43 -12.33
C ALA A 119 -25.00 -19.91 -12.34
N THR A 120 -25.76 -19.43 -13.33
CA THR A 120 -26.34 -18.09 -13.32
C THR A 120 -27.38 -18.02 -12.20
N THR A 121 -26.92 -17.86 -10.96
CA THR A 121 -27.79 -17.58 -9.83
C THR A 121 -28.08 -16.10 -9.87
N SER A 122 -29.29 -15.75 -10.31
CA SER A 122 -29.72 -14.36 -10.42
C SER A 122 -29.87 -13.76 -9.01
N LYS A 123 -29.87 -12.43 -8.92
CA LYS A 123 -30.03 -11.71 -7.65
C LYS A 123 -31.29 -12.13 -6.87
N GLY A 124 -32.34 -12.56 -7.57
CA GLY A 124 -33.56 -13.11 -6.96
C GLY A 124 -33.30 -14.42 -6.22
N ASP A 125 -32.56 -15.32 -6.84
CA ASP A 125 -32.25 -16.64 -6.29
C ASP A 125 -31.39 -16.56 -5.02
N LEU A 126 -30.49 -15.57 -4.94
CA LEU A 126 -29.72 -15.28 -3.72
C LEU A 126 -30.60 -14.77 -2.58
N GLN A 127 -31.62 -13.97 -2.90
CA GLN A 127 -32.49 -13.35 -1.91
C GLN A 127 -33.44 -14.39 -1.29
N ASP A 128 -33.92 -15.34 -2.10
CA ASP A 128 -34.75 -16.46 -1.64
C ASP A 128 -33.98 -17.46 -0.78
N MET A 129 -32.73 -17.77 -1.13
CA MET A 129 -31.89 -18.65 -0.31
C MET A 129 -31.57 -18.05 1.07
N LEU A 130 -31.41 -16.73 1.16
CA LEU A 130 -31.19 -16.03 2.43
C LEU A 130 -32.47 -15.99 3.28
N ALA A 131 -33.64 -15.88 2.66
CA ALA A 131 -34.93 -15.91 3.34
C ALA A 131 -35.26 -17.29 3.90
N SER A 132 -34.98 -18.37 3.15
CA SER A 132 -35.27 -19.74 3.59
C SER A 132 -34.37 -20.22 4.74
N ARG A 133 -33.20 -19.61 4.94
CA ARG A 133 -32.26 -19.93 6.02
C ARG A 133 -32.56 -19.22 7.34
N ARG A 134 -33.61 -18.36 7.36
CA ARG A 134 -34.09 -17.63 8.54
C ARG A 134 -35.37 -18.22 9.17
N LYS A 135 -35.75 -19.45 8.80
CA LYS A 135 -36.74 -20.25 9.53
C LYS A 135 -36.04 -21.26 10.42
#